data_AF-A0A850VL36-F1
#
_entry.id   AF-A0A850VL36-F1
#
_cell.length_a   1.000
_cell.length_b   1.000
_cell.length_c   1.000
_cell.angle_alpha   90.00
_cell.angle_beta   90.00
_cell.angle_gamma   90.00
#
_symmetry.space_group_name_H-M   'P 1'
#
loop_
_entity.id
_entity.type
_entity.pdbx_description
1 polymer ?
#
loop_
_entity_poly.entity_id
_entity_poly.type
_entity_poly.pdbx_seq_one_letter_code
_entity_poly.pdbx_strand_id
1 'polypeptide(L)'
;PLPAQEDVAELQGRLQRMKVPGQVPPVPSGTGRDLRSRLEQVQQLEQRLRQRRAASGAGDTGVAPEGEISGTLTPSCPPHSEKPPAYQRFHSLAQDLPPGLTLPYKFRVLAEMFRSVDTITGMLFNRAETVTFAKVKQGVQDMMRRQFGEQHLGQIKAVYPSSYRLRQEKNVPTFGSGGKKSEYQLTLEPVLGEEEKVDGRPHLSASRLLERRREFHRNLVNIVREHHKAFLAALSPPMVVPEEKLTRWHPRFNVDEVPDISPAELPRPPQEDRLSTAQEVLSTARGMLSPKMEKALANLALRTAEASAGELAPSKPPTPASTSSALRGVSQGLLERVRAKEARRLRALLTRDARQEERAARLARLPAMARVLRSVFVAEKKPALGMELLCARLADSCPEPVAPGRNCRGWGISEGGGGGGGGGSSDLIPLLLAAGEMEKHVRLFAELLPDWVGVHALRTDTYVKLDKEKDLGLVTERLNKAAKEAGAL
;
A
#
# COMPACT_ATOMS: atom_id res chain seq x y z
N PRO A 1 22.45 46.76 -28.02
CA PRO A 1 22.78 45.55 -28.80
C PRO A 1 21.50 44.76 -29.10
N LEU A 2 21.02 44.87 -30.34
CA LEU A 2 19.85 44.14 -30.84
C LEU A 2 20.19 42.66 -31.03
N PRO A 3 19.26 41.71 -30.78
CA PRO A 3 19.50 40.29 -31.01
C PRO A 3 19.53 39.99 -32.52
N ALA A 4 20.54 39.23 -32.93
CA ALA A 4 20.77 38.81 -34.32
C ALA A 4 19.61 37.95 -34.83
N GLN A 5 19.10 38.28 -36.02
CA GLN A 5 18.20 37.41 -36.78
C GLN A 5 18.96 36.15 -37.19
N GLU A 6 18.48 34.99 -36.76
CA GLU A 6 18.93 33.70 -37.29
C GLU A 6 18.63 33.64 -38.80
N ASP A 7 19.65 33.30 -39.58
CA ASP A 7 19.59 33.27 -41.04
C ASP A 7 18.78 32.05 -41.51
N VAL A 8 17.80 32.29 -42.38
CA VAL A 8 16.86 31.27 -42.89
C VAL A 8 17.60 30.13 -43.58
N ALA A 9 18.79 30.40 -44.13
CA ALA A 9 19.68 29.40 -44.71
C ALA A 9 20.19 28.37 -43.68
N GLU A 10 20.44 28.78 -42.45
CA GLU A 10 20.93 27.90 -41.38
C GLU A 10 19.83 26.97 -40.88
N LEU A 11 18.59 27.48 -40.78
CA LEU A 11 17.41 26.68 -40.46
C LEU A 11 17.10 25.65 -41.56
N GLN A 12 17.24 26.02 -42.83
CA GLN A 12 17.06 25.07 -43.94
C GLN A 12 18.14 23.98 -43.95
N GLY A 13 19.40 24.31 -43.65
CA GLY A 13 20.47 23.33 -43.52
C GLY A 13 20.22 22.31 -42.39
N ARG A 14 19.67 22.76 -41.25
CA ARG A 14 19.28 21.88 -40.14
C ARG A 14 18.10 20.98 -40.50
N LEU A 15 17.11 21.51 -41.21
CA LEU A 15 15.93 20.75 -41.61
C LEU A 15 16.25 19.67 -42.65
N GLN A 16 17.24 19.92 -43.51
CA GLN A 16 17.73 18.92 -44.48
C GLN A 16 18.54 17.80 -43.81
N ARG A 17 19.32 18.09 -42.75
CA ARG A 17 20.02 17.05 -41.97
C ARG A 17 19.06 16.17 -41.18
N MET A 18 17.91 16.70 -40.76
CA MET A 18 16.86 15.91 -40.09
C MET A 18 16.04 15.03 -41.04
N LYS A 19 16.15 15.24 -42.36
CA LYS A 19 15.36 14.50 -43.38
C LYS A 19 16.10 13.28 -43.95
N VAL A 20 17.27 12.93 -43.41
CA VAL A 20 17.97 11.69 -43.75
C VAL A 20 17.35 10.55 -42.91
N PRO A 21 16.58 9.62 -43.50
CA PRO A 21 16.09 8.45 -42.76
C PRO A 21 17.30 7.60 -42.38
N GLY A 22 17.53 7.44 -41.07
CA GLY A 22 18.54 6.51 -40.55
C GLY A 22 18.25 5.09 -41.03
N GLN A 23 19.27 4.42 -41.57
CA GLN A 23 19.22 3.00 -41.89
C GLN A 23 18.92 2.20 -40.62
N VAL A 24 17.76 1.53 -40.60
CA VAL A 24 17.42 0.51 -39.62
C VAL A 24 18.14 -0.79 -40.02
N PRO A 25 18.81 -1.50 -39.10
CA PRO A 25 19.47 -2.77 -39.42
C PRO A 25 18.48 -3.81 -39.96
N PRO A 26 18.91 -4.72 -40.84
CA PRO A 26 18.01 -5.68 -41.48
C PRO A 26 17.42 -6.65 -40.46
N VAL A 27 16.09 -6.70 -40.43
CA VAL A 27 15.30 -7.60 -39.58
C VAL A 27 15.48 -9.05 -40.07
N PRO A 28 15.77 -10.03 -39.19
CA PRO A 28 15.90 -11.42 -39.59
C PRO A 28 14.61 -11.95 -40.20
N SER A 29 14.73 -12.66 -41.32
CA SER A 29 13.64 -13.20 -42.13
C SER A 29 12.82 -14.24 -41.34
N GLY A 30 11.78 -13.79 -40.63
CA GLY A 30 10.86 -14.64 -39.88
C GLY A 30 9.92 -13.87 -38.95
N THR A 31 10.39 -12.78 -38.34
CA THR A 31 9.60 -11.93 -37.42
C THR A 31 8.43 -11.21 -38.09
N GLY A 32 8.54 -10.88 -39.38
CA GLY A 32 7.45 -10.22 -40.12
C GLY A 32 6.22 -11.10 -40.34
N ARG A 33 6.36 -12.44 -40.30
CA ARG A 33 5.23 -13.37 -40.46
C ARG A 33 4.50 -13.56 -39.14
N ASP A 34 5.24 -13.67 -38.04
CA ASP A 34 4.69 -13.72 -36.68
C ASP A 34 4.00 -12.41 -36.28
N LEU A 35 4.57 -11.27 -36.66
CA LEU A 35 3.97 -9.97 -36.37
C LEU A 35 2.67 -9.76 -37.16
N ARG A 36 2.62 -10.21 -38.43
CA ARG A 36 1.40 -10.21 -39.24
C ARG A 36 0.32 -11.13 -38.65
N SER A 37 0.69 -12.34 -38.27
CA SER A 37 -0.22 -13.28 -37.59
C SER A 37 -0.81 -12.70 -36.31
N ARG A 38 0.03 -12.02 -35.49
CA ARG A 38 -0.43 -11.34 -34.26
C ARG A 38 -1.35 -10.15 -34.56
N LEU A 39 -1.05 -9.36 -35.59
CA LEU A 39 -1.90 -8.24 -36.02
C LEU A 39 -3.26 -8.73 -36.55
N GLU A 40 -3.27 -9.80 -37.34
CA GLU A 40 -4.50 -10.44 -37.83
C GLU A 40 -5.35 -10.96 -36.67
N GLN A 41 -4.74 -11.59 -35.65
CA GLN A 41 -5.45 -12.04 -34.45
C GLN A 41 -6.08 -10.87 -33.67
N VAL A 42 -5.37 -9.74 -33.54
CA VAL A 42 -5.90 -8.54 -32.86
C VAL A 42 -7.08 -7.95 -33.63
N GLN A 43 -6.98 -7.84 -34.96
CA GLN A 43 -8.08 -7.36 -35.80
C GLN A 43 -9.31 -8.29 -35.73
N GLN A 44 -9.09 -9.60 -35.69
CA GLN A 44 -10.17 -10.59 -35.56
C GLN A 44 -10.86 -10.51 -34.19
N LEU A 45 -10.11 -10.23 -33.12
CA LEU A 45 -10.64 -9.98 -31.78
C LEU A 45 -11.43 -8.67 -31.71
N GLU A 46 -10.95 -7.59 -32.34
CA GLU A 46 -11.70 -6.33 -32.43
C GLU A 46 -13.02 -6.49 -33.19
N GLN A 47 -13.01 -7.23 -34.30
CA GLN A 47 -14.24 -7.54 -35.04
C GLN A 47 -15.22 -8.37 -34.21
N ARG A 48 -14.73 -9.36 -33.45
CA ARG A 48 -15.56 -10.14 -32.52
C ARG A 48 -16.17 -9.28 -31.41
N LEU A 49 -15.42 -8.31 -30.86
CA LEU A 49 -15.93 -7.37 -29.86
C LEU A 49 -16.98 -6.43 -30.45
N ARG A 50 -16.77 -5.94 -31.69
CA ARG A 50 -17.75 -5.13 -32.40
C ARG A 50 -19.02 -5.92 -32.72
N GLN A 51 -18.90 -7.17 -33.15
CA GLN A 51 -20.03 -8.07 -33.39
C GLN A 51 -20.78 -8.40 -32.10
N ARG A 52 -20.09 -8.63 -30.98
CA ARG A 52 -20.73 -8.80 -29.67
C ARG A 52 -21.47 -7.55 -29.20
N ARG A 53 -20.89 -6.37 -29.44
CA ARG A 53 -21.50 -5.08 -29.11
C ARG A 53 -22.69 -4.75 -30.02
N ALA A 54 -22.64 -5.16 -31.29
CA ALA A 54 -23.77 -5.05 -32.23
C ALA A 54 -24.88 -6.06 -31.91
N ALA A 55 -24.52 -7.30 -31.53
CA ALA A 55 -25.47 -8.32 -31.08
C ALA A 55 -26.12 -7.96 -29.74
N SER A 56 -25.43 -7.25 -28.85
CA SER A 56 -26.03 -6.68 -27.63
C SER A 56 -26.78 -5.38 -27.86
N GLY A 57 -26.71 -4.80 -29.08
CA GLY A 57 -27.31 -3.52 -29.43
C GLY A 57 -28.48 -3.62 -30.42
N ALA A 58 -28.87 -4.83 -30.86
CA ALA A 58 -30.02 -5.07 -31.72
C ALA A 58 -31.29 -5.35 -30.91
N GLY A 59 -31.57 -4.44 -29.97
CA GLY A 59 -32.75 -4.40 -29.12
C GLY A 59 -33.16 -2.95 -28.92
N ASP A 60 -33.76 -2.43 -29.99
CA ASP A 60 -34.52 -1.18 -30.09
C ASP A 60 -33.77 0.17 -30.20
N THR A 61 -34.20 0.97 -31.16
CA THR A 61 -33.63 2.25 -31.56
C THR A 61 -34.70 3.32 -31.37
N GLY A 62 -34.38 4.38 -30.61
CA GLY A 62 -34.92 5.70 -30.91
C GLY A 62 -35.43 6.52 -29.72
N VAL A 63 -34.87 7.73 -29.65
CA VAL A 63 -35.41 8.97 -29.05
C VAL A 63 -34.97 9.31 -27.61
N ALA A 64 -34.14 10.34 -27.50
CA ALA A 64 -33.94 11.19 -26.31
C ALA A 64 -34.96 12.36 -26.35
N PRO A 65 -35.17 13.19 -25.29
CA PRO A 65 -34.40 13.36 -24.05
C PRO A 65 -35.24 13.56 -22.75
N GLU A 66 -34.53 13.76 -21.62
CA GLU A 66 -34.98 14.33 -20.32
C GLU A 66 -35.91 13.51 -19.38
N GLY A 67 -35.61 13.59 -18.07
CA GLY A 67 -36.61 13.48 -17.00
C GLY A 67 -36.76 12.12 -16.28
N GLU A 68 -36.35 12.12 -15.01
CA GLU A 68 -36.99 11.49 -13.83
C GLU A 68 -37.49 10.02 -13.81
N ILE A 69 -36.91 9.26 -12.86
CA ILE A 69 -37.55 8.40 -11.83
C ILE A 69 -38.66 7.40 -12.23
N SER A 70 -38.40 6.09 -12.03
CA SER A 70 -39.18 5.17 -11.15
C SER A 70 -39.34 3.73 -11.68
N GLY A 71 -39.18 2.74 -10.78
CA GLY A 71 -39.82 1.41 -10.82
C GLY A 71 -39.14 0.34 -11.69
N THR A 72 -38.23 -0.50 -11.16
CA THR A 72 -38.51 -1.82 -10.50
C THR A 72 -39.32 -2.76 -11.41
N LEU A 73 -38.77 -3.90 -11.84
CA LEU A 73 -38.89 -5.19 -11.12
C LEU A 73 -37.65 -6.08 -11.31
N THR A 74 -37.05 -6.44 -10.18
CA THR A 74 -36.10 -7.54 -10.00
C THR A 74 -36.84 -8.88 -9.86
N PRO A 75 -36.17 -10.01 -10.15
CA PRO A 75 -36.22 -11.19 -9.31
C PRO A 75 -35.02 -11.17 -8.37
N SER A 76 -35.33 -11.33 -7.08
CA SER A 76 -34.46 -11.21 -5.92
C SER A 76 -33.23 -12.13 -5.93
N CYS A 77 -32.05 -11.52 -5.81
CA CYS A 77 -30.87 -12.12 -5.15
C CYS A 77 -30.49 -11.22 -3.95
N PRO A 78 -30.01 -11.78 -2.83
CA PRO A 78 -29.63 -11.01 -1.64
C PRO A 78 -28.56 -9.96 -2.00
N PRO A 79 -28.39 -8.88 -1.22
CA PRO A 79 -27.45 -7.81 -1.54
C PRO A 79 -26.03 -8.38 -1.58
N HIS A 80 -25.58 -8.76 -2.77
CA HIS A 80 -24.17 -8.97 -3.02
C HIS A 80 -23.53 -7.60 -2.85
N SER A 81 -22.89 -7.39 -1.70
CA SER A 81 -21.88 -6.36 -1.57
C SER A 81 -20.99 -6.46 -2.80
N GLU A 82 -21.05 -5.47 -3.69
CA GLU A 82 -20.23 -5.49 -4.89
C GLU A 82 -18.78 -5.61 -4.45
N LYS A 83 -18.14 -6.72 -4.83
CA LYS A 83 -16.78 -7.01 -4.40
C LYS A 83 -15.89 -5.89 -4.96
N PRO A 84 -15.01 -5.29 -4.14
CA PRO A 84 -14.15 -4.21 -4.62
C PRO A 84 -13.29 -4.69 -5.81
N PRO A 85 -12.81 -3.76 -6.66
CA PRO A 85 -11.97 -4.12 -7.80
C PRO A 85 -10.77 -4.98 -7.43
N ALA A 86 -10.34 -5.86 -8.35
CA ALA A 86 -9.25 -6.81 -8.10
C ALA A 86 -7.94 -6.13 -7.69
N TYR A 87 -7.62 -4.96 -8.27
CA TYR A 87 -6.41 -4.21 -7.93
C TYR A 87 -6.39 -3.70 -6.49
N GLN A 88 -7.55 -3.58 -5.83
CA GLN A 88 -7.63 -3.23 -4.40
C GLN A 88 -7.51 -4.47 -3.52
N ARG A 89 -8.21 -5.54 -3.91
CA ARG A 89 -8.29 -6.79 -3.14
C ARG A 89 -6.98 -7.58 -3.05
N PHE A 90 -6.12 -7.44 -4.06
CA PHE A 90 -4.87 -8.17 -4.15
C PHE A 90 -3.66 -7.24 -4.19
N HIS A 91 -3.84 -5.98 -3.75
CA HIS A 91 -2.78 -4.96 -3.76
C HIS A 91 -1.56 -5.38 -2.96
N SER A 92 -1.77 -5.95 -1.78
CA SER A 92 -0.69 -6.38 -0.88
C SER A 92 0.04 -7.61 -1.42
N LEU A 93 -0.65 -8.49 -2.15
CA LEU A 93 -0.07 -9.71 -2.73
C LEU A 93 0.72 -9.42 -4.02
N ALA A 94 0.36 -8.36 -4.75
CA ALA A 94 1.02 -7.96 -5.99
C ALA A 94 2.31 -7.14 -5.78
N GLN A 95 2.66 -6.84 -4.53
CA GLN A 95 3.82 -6.02 -4.20
C GLN A 95 5.07 -6.89 -3.99
N ASP A 96 6.15 -6.56 -4.70
CA ASP A 96 7.49 -7.15 -4.50
C ASP A 96 8.20 -6.56 -3.27
N LEU A 97 7.46 -6.41 -2.16
CA LEU A 97 7.98 -5.90 -0.91
C LEU A 97 8.30 -7.05 0.05
N PRO A 98 9.38 -6.94 0.84
CA PRO A 98 9.67 -7.94 1.87
C PRO A 98 8.48 -8.10 2.82
N PRO A 99 8.20 -9.33 3.29
CA PRO A 99 7.09 -9.56 4.20
C PRO A 99 7.26 -8.72 5.47
N GLY A 100 6.29 -7.85 5.73
CA GLY A 100 6.29 -6.93 6.86
C GLY A 100 4.88 -6.50 7.22
N LEU A 101 4.77 -5.46 8.06
CA LEU A 101 3.48 -4.87 8.44
C LEU A 101 2.96 -3.92 7.37
N THR A 102 2.62 -4.47 6.20
CA THR A 102 2.06 -3.71 5.08
C THR A 102 0.65 -3.21 5.38
N LEU A 103 0.27 -2.08 4.80
CA LEU A 103 -1.08 -1.53 4.94
C LEU A 103 -2.00 -1.98 3.79
N PRO A 104 -3.29 -2.21 4.06
CA PRO A 104 -4.32 -2.43 3.03
C PRO A 104 -4.35 -1.28 2.02
N TYR A 105 -4.75 -1.55 0.77
CA TYR A 105 -4.86 -0.54 -0.28
C TYR A 105 -5.59 0.74 0.19
N LYS A 106 -6.75 0.57 0.81
CA LYS A 106 -7.59 1.68 1.26
C LYS A 106 -6.90 2.55 2.32
N PHE A 107 -6.15 1.93 3.23
CA PHE A 107 -5.42 2.65 4.29
C PHE A 107 -4.19 3.36 3.71
N ARG A 108 -3.56 2.80 2.66
CA ARG A 108 -2.50 3.49 1.93
C ARG A 108 -3.00 4.75 1.24
N VAL A 109 -4.15 4.67 0.56
CA VAL A 109 -4.78 5.85 -0.06
C VAL A 109 -5.11 6.90 1.01
N LEU A 110 -5.63 6.49 2.17
CA LEU A 110 -5.92 7.40 3.27
C LEU A 110 -4.64 8.04 3.86
N ALA A 111 -3.54 7.29 3.96
CA ALA A 111 -2.24 7.84 4.38
C ALA A 111 -1.69 8.87 3.37
N GLU A 112 -1.87 8.64 2.08
CA GLU A 112 -1.52 9.60 1.03
C GLU A 112 -2.42 10.85 1.08
N MET A 113 -3.72 10.68 1.38
CA MET A 113 -4.64 11.79 1.62
C MET A 113 -4.22 12.61 2.84
N PHE A 114 -3.91 11.96 3.97
CA PHE A 114 -3.41 12.64 5.16
C PHE A 114 -2.13 13.43 4.88
N ARG A 115 -1.14 12.80 4.23
CA ARG A 115 0.09 13.48 3.79
C ARG A 115 -0.23 14.73 2.98
N SER A 116 -1.22 14.62 2.10
CA SER A 116 -1.62 15.72 1.23
C SER A 116 -2.30 16.84 2.00
N VAL A 117 -3.24 16.50 2.87
CA VAL A 117 -3.92 17.44 3.78
C VAL A 117 -2.91 18.18 4.65
N ASP A 118 -1.94 17.48 5.23
CA ASP A 118 -0.94 18.07 6.13
C ASP A 118 0.00 19.02 5.38
N THR A 119 0.39 18.70 4.15
CA THR A 119 1.17 19.62 3.29
C THR A 119 0.39 20.90 2.97
N ILE A 120 -0.85 20.79 2.49
CA ILE A 120 -1.68 21.97 2.17
C ILE A 120 -1.94 22.81 3.43
N THR A 121 -2.26 22.14 4.54
CA THR A 121 -2.49 22.79 5.84
C THR A 121 -1.24 23.52 6.29
N GLY A 122 -0.05 22.90 6.20
CA GLY A 122 1.22 23.55 6.53
C GLY A 122 1.50 24.79 5.69
N MET A 123 1.26 24.72 4.37
CA MET A 123 1.44 25.87 3.48
C MET A 123 0.56 27.06 3.87
N LEU A 124 -0.70 26.82 4.25
CA LEU A 124 -1.65 27.87 4.64
C LEU A 124 -1.39 28.37 6.07
N PHE A 125 -1.18 27.45 7.00
CA PHE A 125 -0.96 27.74 8.41
C PHE A 125 0.32 28.54 8.64
N ASN A 126 1.44 28.13 8.01
CA ASN A 126 2.75 28.77 8.21
C ASN A 126 2.78 30.22 7.72
N ARG A 127 1.91 30.57 6.76
CA ARG A 127 1.77 31.94 6.23
C ARG A 127 0.61 32.74 6.83
N ALA A 128 0.06 32.31 7.97
CA ALA A 128 -1.03 32.99 8.67
C ALA A 128 -2.41 32.94 8.02
N GLU A 129 -2.61 32.10 7.02
CA GLU A 129 -3.86 32.06 6.30
C GLU A 129 -4.83 31.08 6.97
N THR A 130 -6.09 31.49 7.14
CA THR A 130 -7.13 30.60 7.64
C THR A 130 -7.31 29.40 6.72
N VAL A 131 -7.08 28.22 7.27
CA VAL A 131 -7.14 26.94 6.57
C VAL A 131 -8.60 26.49 6.51
N THR A 132 -9.28 26.78 5.40
CA THR A 132 -10.65 26.32 5.18
C THR A 132 -10.68 24.97 4.48
N PHE A 133 -11.72 24.18 4.75
CA PHE A 133 -11.91 22.89 4.09
C PHE A 133 -11.98 23.02 2.58
N ALA A 134 -12.59 24.09 2.04
CA ALA A 134 -12.64 24.32 0.61
C ALA A 134 -11.23 24.43 -0.02
N LYS A 135 -10.32 25.18 0.62
CA LYS A 135 -8.92 25.32 0.17
C LYS A 135 -8.16 23.99 0.28
N VAL A 136 -8.31 23.28 1.40
CA VAL A 136 -7.69 21.97 1.60
C VAL A 136 -8.20 20.97 0.58
N LYS A 137 -9.52 20.91 0.36
CA LYS A 137 -10.15 20.05 -0.62
C LYS A 137 -9.58 20.30 -2.01
N GLN A 138 -9.58 21.55 -2.46
CA GLN A 138 -9.04 21.90 -3.77
C GLN A 138 -7.56 21.50 -3.89
N GLY A 139 -6.73 21.89 -2.93
CA GLY A 139 -5.29 21.57 -2.95
C GLY A 139 -4.98 20.07 -2.92
N VAL A 140 -5.75 19.29 -2.16
CA VAL A 140 -5.59 17.83 -2.11
C VAL A 140 -6.04 17.18 -3.41
N GLN A 141 -7.17 17.62 -4.00
CA GLN A 141 -7.65 17.10 -5.28
C GLN A 141 -6.68 17.42 -6.42
N ASP A 142 -6.08 18.62 -6.42
CA ASP A 142 -5.07 19.02 -7.40
C ASP A 142 -3.79 18.21 -7.26
N MET A 143 -3.34 17.96 -6.02
CA MET A 143 -2.11 17.22 -5.76
C MET A 143 -2.24 15.71 -5.99
N MET A 144 -3.38 15.11 -5.62
CA MET A 144 -3.59 13.66 -5.72
C MET A 144 -4.29 13.22 -7.01
N ARG A 145 -4.92 14.15 -7.74
CA ARG A 145 -5.79 13.87 -8.89
C ARG A 145 -6.88 12.85 -8.56
N ARG A 146 -7.44 12.93 -7.34
CA ARG A 146 -8.46 12.04 -6.80
C ARG A 146 -9.56 12.84 -6.11
N GLN A 147 -10.72 12.23 -5.93
CA GLN A 147 -11.80 12.84 -5.15
C GLN A 147 -11.42 12.91 -3.67
N PHE A 148 -11.69 14.05 -3.05
CA PHE A 148 -11.52 14.27 -1.62
C PHE A 148 -12.73 15.04 -1.10
N GLY A 149 -13.18 14.67 0.10
CA GLY A 149 -14.47 15.11 0.65
C GLY A 149 -14.46 15.01 2.17
N GLU A 150 -15.51 15.54 2.80
CA GLU A 150 -15.60 15.59 4.27
C GLU A 150 -15.57 14.22 4.92
N GLN A 151 -16.11 13.19 4.25
CA GLN A 151 -16.03 11.80 4.72
C GLN A 151 -14.57 11.36 4.94
N HIS A 152 -13.66 11.70 4.00
CA HIS A 152 -12.24 11.38 4.12
C HIS A 152 -11.57 12.16 5.27
N LEU A 153 -11.99 13.41 5.50
CA LEU A 153 -11.52 14.19 6.64
C LEU A 153 -12.01 13.59 7.97
N GLY A 154 -13.25 13.09 8.00
CA GLY A 154 -13.79 12.33 9.12
C GLY A 154 -13.01 11.05 9.38
N GLN A 155 -12.59 10.33 8.33
CA GLN A 155 -11.72 9.14 8.46
C GLN A 155 -10.34 9.51 9.01
N ILE A 156 -9.73 10.59 8.52
CA ILE A 156 -8.46 11.10 9.05
C ILE A 156 -8.60 11.43 10.54
N LYS A 157 -9.69 12.10 10.93
CA LYS A 157 -9.99 12.41 12.34
C LYS A 157 -10.20 11.15 13.17
N ALA A 158 -10.85 10.11 12.63
CA ALA A 158 -11.02 8.84 13.34
C ALA A 158 -9.68 8.15 13.61
N VAL A 159 -8.76 8.16 12.64
CA VAL A 159 -7.42 7.55 12.76
C VAL A 159 -6.48 8.35 13.66
N TYR A 160 -6.58 9.68 13.61
CA TYR A 160 -5.71 10.57 14.38
C TYR A 160 -6.50 11.74 14.99
N PRO A 161 -7.26 11.49 16.08
CA PRO A 161 -8.19 12.48 16.64
C PRO A 161 -7.54 13.77 17.14
N SER A 162 -6.29 13.68 17.60
CA SER A 162 -5.49 14.80 18.12
C SER A 162 -4.75 15.58 17.04
N SER A 163 -4.85 15.22 15.76
CA SER A 163 -4.10 15.86 14.66
C SER A 163 -4.56 17.29 14.34
N TYR A 164 -5.87 17.51 14.32
CA TYR A 164 -6.50 18.77 13.94
C TYR A 164 -7.66 19.11 14.88
N ARG A 165 -7.73 20.39 15.22
CA ARG A 165 -8.92 20.98 15.80
C ARG A 165 -9.80 21.51 14.66
N LEU A 166 -10.99 20.94 14.54
CA LEU A 166 -11.95 21.30 13.51
C LEU A 166 -12.99 22.24 14.11
N ARG A 167 -13.31 23.34 13.41
CA ARG A 167 -14.27 24.35 13.87
C ARG A 167 -15.18 24.79 12.72
N GLN A 168 -16.33 25.35 13.07
CA GLN A 168 -17.15 26.06 12.10
C GLN A 168 -17.01 27.57 12.33
N GLU A 169 -16.48 28.29 11.36
CA GLU A 169 -16.21 29.73 11.46
C GLU A 169 -17.05 30.52 10.45
N LYS A 170 -17.45 31.72 10.87
CA LYS A 170 -18.22 32.69 10.07
C LYS A 170 -17.31 33.85 9.70
N ASN A 171 -17.53 34.47 8.54
CA ASN A 171 -16.76 35.62 8.05
C ASN A 171 -15.28 35.34 7.68
N VAL A 172 -14.94 34.11 7.28
CA VAL A 172 -13.60 33.83 6.74
C VAL A 172 -13.45 34.57 5.40
N PRO A 173 -12.41 35.39 5.18
CA PRO A 173 -12.24 36.14 3.94
C PRO A 173 -12.03 35.19 2.75
N THR A 174 -13.04 35.07 1.89
CA THR A 174 -12.95 34.36 0.60
C THR A 174 -12.82 35.39 -0.52
N PHE A 175 -11.73 35.33 -1.28
CA PHE A 175 -11.51 36.16 -2.46
C PHE A 175 -12.64 35.93 -3.48
N GLY A 176 -13.38 36.98 -3.84
CA GLY A 176 -14.43 36.93 -4.86
C GLY A 176 -15.88 36.72 -4.38
N SER A 177 -16.16 36.62 -3.08
CA SER A 177 -17.55 36.45 -2.59
C SER A 177 -18.23 37.80 -2.36
N GLY A 178 -18.68 38.43 -3.46
CA GLY A 178 -19.37 39.73 -3.45
C GLY A 178 -20.87 39.70 -3.09
N GLY A 179 -21.40 38.62 -2.51
CA GLY A 179 -22.83 38.58 -2.23
C GLY A 179 -23.32 37.34 -1.48
N LYS A 180 -23.29 37.39 -0.15
CA LYS A 180 -24.23 36.81 0.83
C LYS A 180 -23.60 36.91 2.23
N LYS A 181 -24.39 37.28 3.25
CA LYS A 181 -23.94 37.35 4.65
C LYS A 181 -23.52 35.96 5.15
N SER A 182 -22.21 35.72 5.14
CA SER A 182 -21.44 34.80 5.99
C SER A 182 -22.00 33.38 6.16
N GLU A 183 -21.78 32.54 5.15
CA GLU A 183 -21.95 31.10 5.24
C GLU A 183 -20.85 30.50 6.14
N TYR A 184 -21.24 29.62 7.06
CA TYR A 184 -20.33 28.91 7.95
C TYR A 184 -19.40 28.01 7.14
N GLN A 185 -18.08 28.11 7.35
CA GLN A 185 -17.09 27.25 6.71
C GLN A 185 -16.37 26.39 7.75
N LEU A 186 -16.11 25.13 7.39
CA LEU A 186 -15.30 24.22 8.19
C LEU A 186 -13.83 24.66 8.11
N THR A 187 -13.20 24.93 9.24
CA THR A 187 -11.79 25.30 9.36
C THR A 187 -10.98 24.20 10.05
N LEU A 188 -9.71 24.07 9.64
CA LEU A 188 -8.78 23.06 10.14
C LEU A 188 -7.61 23.75 10.82
N GLU A 189 -7.43 23.55 12.12
CA GLU A 189 -6.27 24.05 12.85
C GLU A 189 -5.36 22.88 13.24
N PRO A 190 -4.09 22.81 12.77
CA PRO A 190 -3.16 21.78 13.21
C PRO A 190 -2.86 21.95 14.70
N VAL A 191 -2.97 20.88 15.46
CA VAL A 191 -2.56 20.87 16.88
C VAL A 191 -1.05 20.65 16.94
N LEU A 192 -0.34 21.60 17.54
CA LEU A 192 1.13 21.61 17.69
C LEU A 192 1.51 21.63 19.18
N GLY A 193 2.69 21.12 19.50
CA GLY A 193 3.25 21.20 20.86
C GLY A 193 3.76 22.60 21.19
N GLU A 194 3.88 22.93 22.48
CA GLU A 194 4.29 24.26 22.94
C GLU A 194 5.71 24.68 22.47
N GLU A 195 6.56 23.71 22.15
CA GLU A 195 7.97 23.88 21.76
C GLU A 195 8.17 24.30 20.29
N GLU A 196 7.11 24.38 19.49
CA GLU A 196 7.20 24.53 18.02
C GLU A 196 6.87 25.95 17.54
N LYS A 197 7.54 26.93 18.14
CA LYS A 197 7.36 28.33 17.76
C LYS A 197 8.59 28.83 17.00
N VAL A 198 8.36 29.27 15.77
CA VAL A 198 9.35 30.07 15.02
C VAL A 198 8.91 31.52 15.19
N ASP A 199 9.82 32.37 15.69
CA ASP A 199 9.55 33.79 16.00
C ASP A 199 8.33 34.00 16.94
N GLY A 200 8.15 33.08 17.91
CA GLY A 200 7.02 33.13 18.85
C GLY A 200 5.66 32.68 18.27
N ARG A 201 5.61 32.36 16.99
CA ARG A 201 4.41 31.88 16.29
C ARG A 201 4.45 30.36 16.08
N PRO A 202 3.34 29.64 16.31
CA PRO A 202 3.28 28.23 15.96
C PRO A 202 3.55 28.01 14.47
N HIS A 203 4.45 27.07 14.15
CA HIS A 203 4.89 26.79 12.79
C HIS A 203 4.94 25.28 12.54
N LEU A 204 4.26 24.82 11.49
CA LEU A 204 4.26 23.42 11.07
C LEU A 204 5.53 23.13 10.24
N SER A 205 6.60 22.76 10.94
CA SER A 205 7.92 22.48 10.36
C SER A 205 7.98 21.13 9.60
N ALA A 206 9.02 20.96 8.77
CA ALA A 206 9.22 19.72 8.00
C ALA A 206 9.43 18.48 8.89
N SER A 207 10.17 18.61 10.01
CA SER A 207 10.36 17.53 10.98
C SER A 207 9.03 17.07 11.56
N ARG A 208 8.09 17.98 11.74
CA ARG A 208 6.80 17.73 12.40
C ARG A 208 5.76 17.17 11.44
N LEU A 209 5.80 17.59 10.18
CA LEU A 209 5.11 16.88 9.10
C LEU A 209 5.55 15.40 9.00
N LEU A 210 6.85 15.11 9.18
CA LEU A 210 7.36 13.73 9.19
C LEU A 210 6.92 12.95 10.43
N GLU A 211 6.92 13.57 11.60
CA GLU A 211 6.44 12.96 12.85
C GLU A 211 4.94 12.62 12.77
N ARG A 212 4.10 13.59 12.39
CA ARG A 212 2.66 13.41 12.19
C ARG A 212 2.37 12.31 11.17
N ARG A 213 3.16 12.23 10.09
CA ARG A 213 3.07 11.13 9.10
C ARG A 213 3.40 9.77 9.72
N ARG A 214 4.44 9.68 10.54
CA ARG A 214 4.81 8.43 11.24
C ARG A 214 3.73 8.01 12.22
N GLU A 215 3.18 8.97 12.98
CA GLU A 215 2.10 8.71 13.93
C GLU A 215 0.83 8.23 13.22
N PHE A 216 0.41 8.92 12.15
CA PHE A 216 -0.74 8.49 11.34
C PHE A 216 -0.55 7.08 10.78
N HIS A 217 0.63 6.78 10.23
CA HIS A 217 0.96 5.45 9.74
C HIS A 217 0.92 4.39 10.84
N ARG A 218 1.48 4.70 12.02
CA ARG A 218 1.44 3.81 13.20
C ARG A 218 0.00 3.51 13.62
N ASN A 219 -0.87 4.53 13.66
CA ASN A 219 -2.27 4.35 14.03
C ASN A 219 -3.01 3.45 13.03
N LEU A 220 -2.77 3.62 11.72
CA LEU A 220 -3.31 2.71 10.69
C LEU A 220 -2.82 1.27 10.88
N VAL A 221 -1.53 1.08 11.17
CA VAL A 221 -0.98 -0.26 11.44
C VAL A 221 -1.64 -0.88 12.67
N ASN A 222 -1.89 -0.09 13.73
CA ASN A 222 -2.55 -0.57 14.94
C ASN A 222 -3.98 -1.06 14.67
N ILE A 223 -4.75 -0.34 13.84
CA ILE A 223 -6.08 -0.81 13.41
C ILE A 223 -5.97 -2.18 12.71
N VAL A 224 -5.00 -2.35 11.81
CA VAL A 224 -4.77 -3.65 11.14
C VAL A 224 -4.34 -4.73 12.14
N ARG A 225 -3.55 -4.38 13.17
CA ARG A 225 -3.14 -5.31 14.24
C ARG A 225 -4.33 -5.84 15.01
N GLU A 226 -5.34 -5.01 15.31
CA GLU A 226 -6.55 -5.45 16.00
C GLU A 226 -7.31 -6.52 15.19
N HIS A 227 -7.47 -6.30 13.89
CA HIS A 227 -8.09 -7.28 12.99
C HIS A 227 -7.24 -8.55 12.83
N HIS A 228 -5.91 -8.40 12.77
CA HIS A 228 -4.99 -9.54 12.72
C HIS A 228 -5.04 -10.37 14.01
N LYS A 229 -5.14 -9.73 15.18
CA LYS A 229 -5.31 -10.39 16.48
C LYS A 229 -6.61 -11.18 16.54
N ALA A 230 -7.72 -10.61 16.07
CA ALA A 230 -9.00 -11.31 15.97
C ALA A 230 -8.90 -12.52 15.02
N PHE A 231 -8.22 -12.36 13.88
CA PHE A 231 -7.96 -13.46 12.94
C PHE A 231 -7.13 -14.58 13.58
N LEU A 232 -6.05 -14.26 14.29
CA LEU A 232 -5.21 -15.25 14.96
C LEU A 232 -5.95 -16.03 16.06
N ALA A 233 -6.86 -15.36 16.78
CA ALA A 233 -7.71 -15.99 17.79
C ALA A 233 -8.72 -16.97 17.16
N ALA A 234 -9.17 -16.71 15.94
CA ALA A 234 -10.10 -17.57 15.19
C ALA A 234 -9.44 -18.79 14.53
N LEU A 235 -8.10 -18.90 14.52
CA LEU A 235 -7.39 -20.05 13.94
C LEU A 235 -7.52 -21.30 14.81
N SER A 236 -7.41 -22.48 14.20
CA SER A 236 -7.29 -23.77 14.88
C SER A 236 -5.87 -24.35 14.75
N PRO A 237 -5.04 -24.40 15.81
CA PRO A 237 -5.28 -23.93 17.17
C PRO A 237 -5.20 -22.39 17.30
N PRO A 238 -5.87 -21.80 18.32
CA PRO A 238 -5.81 -20.37 18.56
C PRO A 238 -4.37 -19.89 18.74
N MET A 239 -4.02 -18.79 18.08
CA MET A 239 -2.70 -18.20 18.14
C MET A 239 -2.78 -16.85 18.85
N VAL A 240 -1.84 -16.61 19.77
CA VAL A 240 -1.65 -15.31 20.41
C VAL A 240 -0.20 -14.93 20.20
N VAL A 241 0.01 -13.74 19.65
CA VAL A 241 1.33 -13.16 19.40
C VAL A 241 1.34 -11.77 20.04
N PRO A 242 2.32 -11.43 20.90
CA PRO A 242 2.45 -10.09 21.47
C PRO A 242 2.60 -9.03 20.37
N GLU A 243 1.86 -7.94 20.48
CA GLU A 243 1.76 -6.90 19.43
C GLU A 243 3.10 -6.16 19.22
N GLU A 244 3.93 -6.08 20.26
CA GLU A 244 5.25 -5.42 20.24
C GLU A 244 6.29 -6.23 19.45
N LYS A 245 6.12 -7.56 19.41
CA LYS A 245 7.06 -8.48 18.75
C LYS A 245 6.64 -8.84 17.33
N LEU A 246 5.48 -8.38 16.88
CA LEU A 246 4.95 -8.70 15.55
C LEU A 246 5.77 -7.98 14.47
N THR A 247 6.46 -8.74 13.62
CA THR A 247 7.30 -8.17 12.54
C THR A 247 6.66 -8.27 11.16
N ARG A 248 5.72 -9.19 10.96
CA ARG A 248 5.00 -9.41 9.69
C ARG A 248 3.60 -9.96 9.92
N TRP A 249 2.73 -9.84 8.91
CA TRP A 249 1.41 -10.46 8.96
C TRP A 249 1.46 -11.98 8.78
N HIS A 250 0.42 -12.65 9.23
CA HIS A 250 0.23 -14.08 8.98
C HIS A 250 0.04 -14.33 7.47
N PRO A 251 0.69 -15.32 6.83
CA PRO A 251 0.60 -15.52 5.37
C PRO A 251 -0.82 -15.74 4.83
N ARG A 252 -1.70 -16.32 5.64
CA ARG A 252 -3.14 -16.50 5.33
C ARG A 252 -4.02 -15.31 5.74
N PHE A 253 -3.47 -14.26 6.32
CA PHE A 253 -4.24 -13.08 6.68
C PHE A 253 -4.39 -12.21 5.44
N ASN A 254 -5.64 -12.00 5.00
CA ASN A 254 -5.90 -11.13 3.87
C ASN A 254 -5.95 -9.67 4.34
N VAL A 255 -4.84 -8.96 4.14
CA VAL A 255 -4.67 -7.57 4.56
C VAL A 255 -5.69 -6.65 3.87
N ASP A 256 -6.02 -6.88 2.60
CA ASP A 256 -6.90 -5.99 1.82
C ASP A 256 -8.40 -6.19 2.10
N GLU A 257 -8.78 -7.18 2.91
CA GLU A 257 -10.15 -7.43 3.38
C GLU A 257 -10.48 -6.76 4.72
N VAL A 258 -9.52 -6.01 5.29
CA VAL A 258 -9.74 -5.25 6.52
C VAL A 258 -10.90 -4.27 6.34
N PRO A 259 -11.84 -4.17 7.31
CA PRO A 259 -12.98 -3.25 7.25
C PRO A 259 -12.60 -1.78 7.06
N ASP A 260 -13.52 -1.02 6.48
CA ASP A 260 -13.34 0.41 6.25
C ASP A 260 -13.43 1.21 7.55
N ILE A 261 -12.59 2.25 7.66
CA ILE A 261 -12.59 3.15 8.80
C ILE A 261 -13.87 3.98 8.76
N SER A 262 -14.68 3.89 9.82
CA SER A 262 -15.87 4.70 10.02
C SER A 262 -15.46 6.18 10.20
N PRO A 263 -15.98 7.12 9.38
CA PRO A 263 -15.68 8.54 9.53
C PRO A 263 -16.12 9.05 10.91
N ALA A 264 -15.23 9.77 11.60
CA ALA A 264 -15.60 10.48 12.82
C ALA A 264 -16.52 11.66 12.49
N GLU A 265 -17.41 11.99 13.44
CA GLU A 265 -18.31 13.13 13.29
C GLU A 265 -17.53 14.45 13.21
N LEU A 266 -17.89 15.25 12.21
CA LEU A 266 -17.34 16.58 11.99
C LEU A 266 -18.29 17.64 12.57
N PRO A 267 -17.77 18.79 13.05
CA PRO A 267 -18.61 19.87 13.53
C PRO A 267 -19.49 20.35 12.38
N ARG A 268 -20.80 20.39 12.61
CA ARG A 268 -21.77 20.93 11.65
C ARG A 268 -22.01 22.40 11.93
N PRO A 269 -22.40 23.19 10.91
CA PRO A 269 -22.92 24.53 11.14
C PRO A 269 -24.01 24.50 12.21
N PRO A 270 -23.97 25.42 13.20
CA PRO A 270 -25.10 25.58 14.09
C PRO A 270 -26.33 25.90 13.24
N GLN A 271 -27.42 25.19 13.47
CA GLN A 271 -28.70 25.51 12.84
C GLN A 271 -29.11 26.90 13.32
N GLU A 272 -28.90 27.92 12.49
CA GLU A 272 -29.59 29.19 12.68
C GLU A 272 -31.06 28.90 12.35
N ASP A 273 -31.96 28.97 13.34
CA ASP A 273 -33.42 28.93 13.15
C ASP A 273 -33.85 30.14 12.31
N ARG A 274 -33.50 30.14 11.03
CA ARG A 274 -34.07 31.04 10.05
C ARG A 274 -35.45 30.48 9.77
N LEU A 275 -36.46 31.09 10.36
CA LEU A 275 -37.86 30.91 9.97
C LEU A 275 -38.03 31.44 8.53
N SER A 276 -37.50 30.72 7.55
CA SER A 276 -37.53 31.10 6.13
C SER A 276 -38.85 30.72 5.48
N THR A 277 -39.63 29.84 6.12
CA THR A 277 -40.89 29.37 5.55
C THR A 277 -42.05 30.08 6.26
N ALA A 278 -42.95 30.69 5.50
CA ALA A 278 -44.18 31.28 6.05
C ALA A 278 -44.98 30.25 6.88
N GLN A 279 -44.87 28.97 6.55
CA GLN A 279 -45.42 27.85 7.32
C GLN A 279 -44.81 27.70 8.72
N GLU A 280 -43.51 27.92 8.87
CA GLU A 280 -42.82 27.84 10.17
C GLU A 280 -43.16 29.06 11.02
N VAL A 281 -43.19 30.26 10.42
CA VAL A 281 -43.67 31.49 11.08
C VAL A 281 -45.12 31.33 11.57
N LEU A 282 -45.99 30.75 10.74
CA LEU A 282 -47.37 30.45 11.11
C LEU A 282 -47.47 29.34 12.17
N SER A 283 -46.58 28.35 12.14
CA SER A 283 -46.55 27.29 13.15
C SER A 283 -46.13 27.80 14.53
N THR A 284 -45.21 28.76 14.59
CA THR A 284 -44.81 29.45 15.84
C THR A 284 -45.92 30.39 16.32
N ALA A 285 -46.67 31.01 15.40
CA ALA A 285 -47.83 31.84 15.70
C ALA A 285 -49.11 31.05 16.04
N ARG A 286 -49.13 29.71 15.92
CA ARG A 286 -50.31 28.90 16.29
C ARG A 286 -50.72 29.08 17.75
N GLY A 287 -49.76 29.33 18.65
CA GLY A 287 -50.03 29.67 20.06
C GLY A 287 -50.61 31.07 20.29
N MET A 288 -50.82 31.88 19.24
CA MET A 288 -51.53 33.17 19.28
C MET A 288 -52.93 33.12 18.62
N LEU A 289 -53.41 31.93 18.22
CA LEU A 289 -54.72 31.75 17.57
C LEU A 289 -55.77 31.21 18.54
N SER A 290 -57.04 31.52 18.27
CA SER A 290 -58.14 31.16 19.20
C SER A 290 -58.24 29.63 19.43
N PRO A 291 -58.56 29.19 20.67
CA PRO A 291 -58.53 27.78 21.09
C PRO A 291 -59.46 26.84 20.32
N LYS A 292 -60.37 27.37 19.47
CA LYS A 292 -61.26 26.57 18.62
C LYS A 292 -60.56 26.03 17.37
N MET A 293 -59.59 26.74 16.80
CA MET A 293 -58.88 26.33 15.57
C MET A 293 -57.79 25.29 15.88
N GLU A 294 -57.11 25.41 17.01
CA GLU A 294 -56.10 24.44 17.48
C GLU A 294 -56.70 23.05 17.71
N LYS A 295 -57.90 22.98 18.33
CA LYS A 295 -58.63 21.70 18.52
C LYS A 295 -59.05 21.04 17.20
N ALA A 296 -59.32 21.82 16.15
CA ALA A 296 -59.67 21.28 14.84
C ALA A 296 -58.44 20.71 14.10
N LEU A 297 -57.26 21.33 14.24
CA LEU A 297 -56.02 20.88 13.62
C LEU A 297 -55.37 19.69 14.35
N ALA A 298 -55.47 19.64 15.69
CA ALA A 298 -55.01 18.49 16.48
C ALA A 298 -55.76 17.19 16.10
N ASN A 299 -57.06 17.28 15.85
CA ASN A 299 -57.88 16.15 15.41
C ASN A 299 -57.56 15.68 13.98
N LEU A 300 -56.94 16.52 13.14
CA LEU A 300 -56.48 16.13 11.81
C LEU A 300 -55.10 15.46 11.84
N ALA A 301 -54.20 15.88 12.73
CA ALA A 301 -52.89 15.26 12.90
C ALA A 301 -52.97 13.86 13.55
N LEU A 302 -53.90 13.65 14.48
CA LEU A 302 -54.15 12.34 15.09
C LEU A 302 -54.70 11.31 14.07
N ARG A 303 -55.41 11.76 13.03
CA ARG A 303 -55.91 10.87 11.95
C ARG A 303 -54.84 10.42 10.95
N THR A 304 -53.69 11.09 10.91
CA THR A 304 -52.59 10.76 9.97
C THR A 304 -51.46 9.97 10.63
N ALA A 305 -51.42 9.89 11.96
CA ALA A 305 -50.39 9.17 12.72
C ALA A 305 -50.71 7.67 12.96
N GLU A 306 -51.93 7.21 12.66
CA GLU A 306 -52.34 5.80 12.81
C GLU A 306 -52.02 4.92 11.59
N ALA A 307 -51.37 5.45 10.53
CA ALA A 307 -51.10 4.72 9.29
C ALA A 307 -49.64 4.25 9.09
N SER A 308 -48.72 4.48 10.04
CA SER A 308 -47.32 4.04 9.87
C SER A 308 -46.54 3.87 11.17
N ALA A 309 -46.76 2.76 11.89
CA ALA A 309 -45.81 2.25 12.89
C ALA A 309 -46.04 0.75 13.11
N GLY A 310 -45.22 -0.08 12.48
CA GLY A 310 -45.16 -1.53 12.66
C GLY A 310 -43.76 -1.95 13.10
N GLU A 311 -43.71 -2.68 14.20
CA GLU A 311 -42.62 -2.91 15.15
C GLU A 311 -41.65 -4.04 14.75
N LEU A 312 -40.39 -3.93 15.18
CA LEU A 312 -39.29 -4.90 15.01
C LEU A 312 -39.23 -5.90 16.17
N ALA A 313 -38.98 -7.19 15.89
CA ALA A 313 -38.54 -8.17 16.89
C ALA A 313 -37.58 -9.25 16.31
N PRO A 314 -36.73 -9.91 17.13
CA PRO A 314 -35.42 -10.44 16.71
C PRO A 314 -35.23 -11.98 16.80
N SER A 315 -34.07 -12.42 16.31
CA SER A 315 -33.27 -13.64 16.62
C SER A 315 -33.42 -14.90 15.75
N LYS A 316 -32.29 -15.40 15.22
CA LYS A 316 -31.65 -16.70 15.54
C LYS A 316 -30.35 -16.92 14.74
N PRO A 317 -29.22 -17.32 15.34
CA PRO A 317 -28.01 -17.73 14.60
C PRO A 317 -27.98 -19.25 14.34
N PRO A 318 -27.51 -19.72 13.17
CA PRO A 318 -27.14 -21.12 12.97
C PRO A 318 -25.64 -21.38 13.27
N THR A 319 -25.44 -22.56 13.86
CA THR A 319 -24.24 -23.29 14.30
C THR A 319 -23.02 -23.32 13.35
N PRO A 320 -21.80 -23.54 13.88
CA PRO A 320 -20.56 -23.56 13.10
C PRO A 320 -20.31 -24.88 12.36
N ALA A 321 -19.46 -24.78 11.36
CA ALA A 321 -19.17 -25.74 10.31
C ALA A 321 -18.69 -27.13 10.76
N SER A 322 -19.30 -28.14 10.15
CA SER A 322 -18.88 -29.54 10.15
C SER A 322 -17.47 -29.69 9.56
N THR A 323 -16.60 -30.43 10.26
CA THR A 323 -15.27 -30.81 9.77
C THR A 323 -15.38 -31.66 8.50
N SER A 324 -14.57 -31.33 7.50
CA SER A 324 -14.58 -31.94 6.18
C SER A 324 -14.41 -33.46 6.21
N SER A 325 -15.14 -34.15 5.34
CA SER A 325 -15.04 -35.59 5.09
C SER A 325 -13.69 -36.03 4.51
N ALA A 326 -12.78 -35.09 4.21
CA ALA A 326 -11.47 -35.31 3.60
C ALA A 326 -10.41 -35.89 4.54
N LEU A 327 -10.67 -35.96 5.85
CA LEU A 327 -9.73 -36.49 6.86
C LEU A 327 -10.13 -37.87 7.40
N ARG A 328 -11.06 -38.58 6.74
CA ARG A 328 -11.43 -39.96 7.12
C ARG A 328 -10.19 -40.87 6.97
N GLY A 329 -9.61 -41.29 8.09
CA GLY A 329 -8.49 -42.25 8.13
C GLY A 329 -7.21 -41.77 8.82
N VAL A 330 -7.08 -40.48 9.14
CA VAL A 330 -5.93 -39.95 9.91
C VAL A 330 -6.34 -39.78 11.38
N SER A 331 -5.53 -40.25 12.33
CA SER A 331 -5.84 -40.12 13.75
C SER A 331 -5.94 -38.65 14.18
N GLN A 332 -7.00 -38.30 14.92
CA GLN A 332 -7.24 -36.92 15.38
C GLN A 332 -6.04 -36.37 16.17
N GLY A 333 -5.40 -37.21 17.01
CA GLY A 333 -4.21 -36.82 17.76
C GLY A 333 -2.95 -36.60 16.90
N LEU A 334 -2.85 -37.15 15.68
CA LEU A 334 -1.78 -36.78 14.75
C LEU A 334 -2.06 -35.43 14.10
N LEU A 335 -3.31 -35.19 13.69
CA LEU A 335 -3.73 -33.91 13.11
C LEU A 335 -3.54 -32.75 14.10
N GLU A 336 -3.89 -32.94 15.37
CA GLU A 336 -3.67 -31.95 16.42
C GLU A 336 -2.19 -31.65 16.62
N ARG A 337 -1.33 -32.68 16.63
CA ARG A 337 0.13 -32.51 16.71
C ARG A 337 0.71 -31.76 15.51
N VAL A 338 0.23 -32.07 14.30
CA VAL A 338 0.65 -31.36 13.08
C VAL A 338 0.21 -29.90 13.14
N ARG A 339 -1.06 -29.63 13.46
CA ARG A 339 -1.58 -28.26 13.61
C ARG A 339 -0.85 -27.47 14.69
N ALA A 340 -0.55 -28.09 15.84
CA ALA A 340 0.22 -27.47 16.91
C ALA A 340 1.67 -27.16 16.48
N LYS A 341 2.30 -28.06 15.73
CA LYS A 341 3.65 -27.85 15.18
C LYS A 341 3.66 -26.73 14.14
N GLU A 342 2.67 -26.69 13.26
CA GLU A 342 2.49 -25.60 12.29
C GLU A 342 2.23 -24.27 12.97
N ALA A 343 1.35 -24.22 13.98
CA ALA A 343 1.09 -23.02 14.75
C ALA A 343 2.34 -22.52 15.49
N ARG A 344 3.16 -23.42 16.06
CA ARG A 344 4.45 -23.05 16.66
C ARG A 344 5.41 -22.45 15.63
N ARG A 345 5.54 -23.08 14.45
CA ARG A 345 6.38 -22.57 13.36
C ARG A 345 5.91 -21.20 12.87
N LEU A 346 4.60 -21.02 12.74
CA LEU A 346 4.02 -19.73 12.35
C LEU A 346 4.24 -18.67 13.43
N ARG A 347 4.07 -18.99 14.72
CA ARG A 347 4.37 -18.05 15.82
C ARG A 347 5.82 -17.58 15.75
N ALA A 348 6.77 -18.51 15.60
CA ALA A 348 8.18 -18.18 15.43
C ALA A 348 8.38 -17.22 14.24
N LEU A 349 7.85 -17.57 13.06
CA LEU A 349 7.93 -16.73 11.85
C LEU A 349 7.45 -15.28 12.09
N LEU A 350 6.34 -15.11 12.81
CA LEU A 350 5.73 -13.79 13.08
C LEU A 350 6.53 -12.93 14.05
N THR A 351 7.37 -13.54 14.88
CA THR A 351 8.16 -12.86 15.93
C THR A 351 9.65 -12.80 15.64
N ARG A 352 10.11 -13.28 14.48
CA ARG A 352 11.52 -13.24 14.09
C ARG A 352 12.02 -11.81 14.01
N ASP A 353 13.16 -11.56 14.63
CA ASP A 353 13.85 -10.28 14.55
C ASP A 353 14.66 -10.16 13.24
N ALA A 354 15.07 -8.93 12.93
CA ALA A 354 15.81 -8.65 11.70
C ALA A 354 17.15 -9.41 11.62
N ARG A 355 17.82 -9.63 12.77
CA ARG A 355 19.12 -10.33 12.82
C ARG A 355 18.95 -11.83 12.55
N GLN A 356 17.93 -12.48 13.10
CA GLN A 356 17.62 -13.89 12.83
C GLN A 356 17.17 -14.10 11.38
N GLU A 357 16.44 -13.15 10.80
CA GLU A 357 16.06 -13.21 9.39
C GLU A 357 17.27 -13.05 8.46
N GLU A 358 18.16 -12.09 8.72
CA GLU A 358 19.41 -11.95 7.96
C GLU A 358 20.27 -13.20 8.05
N ARG A 359 20.40 -13.79 9.25
CA ARG A 359 21.14 -15.04 9.45
C ARG A 359 20.47 -16.19 8.69
N ALA A 360 19.16 -16.36 8.76
CA ALA A 360 18.46 -17.41 8.03
C ALA A 360 18.52 -17.23 6.50
N ALA A 361 18.44 -16.00 6.00
CA ALA A 361 18.64 -15.70 4.59
C ALA A 361 20.06 -16.06 4.13
N ARG A 362 21.10 -15.77 4.93
CA ARG A 362 22.46 -16.24 4.67
C ARG A 362 22.55 -17.76 4.63
N LEU A 363 21.94 -18.44 5.61
CA LEU A 363 21.94 -19.91 5.71
C LEU A 363 21.21 -20.58 4.54
N ALA A 364 20.11 -20.00 4.06
CA ALA A 364 19.36 -20.50 2.90
C ALA A 364 20.18 -20.49 1.59
N ARG A 365 21.18 -19.60 1.48
CA ARG A 365 22.08 -19.51 0.31
C ARG A 365 23.24 -20.50 0.34
N LEU A 366 23.66 -20.96 1.54
CA LEU A 366 24.83 -21.82 1.70
C LEU A 366 24.78 -23.13 0.87
N PRO A 367 23.65 -23.84 0.74
CA PRO A 367 23.59 -25.06 -0.08
C PRO A 367 23.97 -24.84 -1.55
N ALA A 368 23.55 -23.71 -2.14
CA ALA A 368 23.92 -23.34 -3.51
C ALA A 368 25.41 -22.94 -3.58
N MET A 369 25.86 -22.13 -2.63
CA MET A 369 27.24 -21.66 -2.55
C MET A 369 28.26 -22.77 -2.29
N ALA A 370 27.87 -23.86 -1.60
CA ALA A 370 28.73 -25.00 -1.29
C ALA A 370 29.31 -25.64 -2.56
N ARG A 371 28.50 -25.68 -3.63
CA ARG A 371 28.92 -26.22 -4.93
C ARG A 371 29.98 -25.34 -5.59
N VAL A 372 29.77 -24.02 -5.55
CA VAL A 372 30.68 -23.01 -6.10
C VAL A 372 31.99 -22.99 -5.30
N LEU A 373 31.91 -23.08 -3.97
CA LEU A 373 33.06 -23.17 -3.09
C LEU A 373 33.94 -24.37 -3.45
N ARG A 374 33.34 -25.56 -3.63
CA ARG A 374 34.09 -26.75 -4.05
C ARG A 374 34.70 -26.57 -5.44
N SER A 375 33.97 -26.02 -6.41
CA SER A 375 34.50 -25.83 -7.77
C SER A 375 35.68 -24.87 -7.82
N VAL A 376 35.66 -23.77 -7.04
CA VAL A 376 36.80 -22.83 -6.93
C VAL A 376 38.05 -23.54 -6.40
N PHE A 377 37.93 -24.34 -5.33
CA PHE A 377 39.08 -25.09 -4.79
C PHE A 377 39.58 -26.20 -5.71
N VAL A 378 38.71 -26.80 -6.52
CA VAL A 378 39.11 -27.77 -7.55
C VAL A 378 39.88 -27.07 -8.67
N ALA A 379 39.40 -25.92 -9.15
CA ALA A 379 40.03 -25.13 -10.21
C ALA A 379 41.42 -24.59 -9.80
N GLU A 380 41.54 -24.04 -8.59
CA GLU A 380 42.80 -23.47 -8.08
C GLU A 380 43.86 -24.52 -7.72
N LYS A 381 43.48 -25.81 -7.61
CA LYS A 381 44.33 -26.96 -7.24
C LYS A 381 45.08 -26.84 -5.90
N LYS A 382 44.90 -25.76 -5.13
CA LYS A 382 45.49 -25.54 -3.80
C LYS A 382 44.59 -26.12 -2.69
N PRO A 383 45.15 -26.59 -1.57
CA PRO A 383 44.37 -27.05 -0.41
C PRO A 383 43.87 -25.89 0.47
N ALA A 384 44.51 -24.72 0.40
CA ALA A 384 44.13 -23.51 1.10
C ALA A 384 44.21 -22.28 0.18
N LEU A 385 43.28 -21.33 0.35
CA LEU A 385 43.19 -20.08 -0.42
C LEU A 385 43.07 -18.89 0.54
N GLY A 386 43.61 -17.73 0.16
CA GLY A 386 43.41 -16.49 0.91
C GLY A 386 41.95 -16.05 0.89
N MET A 387 41.44 -15.52 2.00
CA MET A 387 40.04 -15.15 2.19
C MET A 387 39.59 -14.13 1.13
N GLU A 388 40.41 -13.12 0.84
CA GLU A 388 40.09 -12.10 -0.16
C GLU A 388 39.96 -12.69 -1.57
N LEU A 389 40.93 -13.50 -2.00
CA LEU A 389 40.90 -14.19 -3.29
C LEU A 389 39.69 -15.12 -3.40
N LEU A 390 39.42 -15.89 -2.34
CA LEU A 390 38.27 -16.79 -2.30
C LEU A 390 36.95 -16.00 -2.41
N CYS A 391 36.81 -14.90 -1.66
CA CYS A 391 35.62 -14.06 -1.71
C CYS A 391 35.41 -13.42 -3.10
N ALA A 392 36.48 -12.97 -3.76
CA ALA A 392 36.41 -12.47 -5.12
C ALA A 392 35.93 -13.55 -6.10
N ARG A 393 36.54 -14.74 -6.08
CA ARG A 393 36.15 -15.86 -6.95
C ARG A 393 34.72 -16.34 -6.71
N LEU A 394 34.30 -16.37 -5.45
CA LEU A 394 32.92 -16.70 -5.10
C LEU A 394 31.94 -15.63 -5.58
N ALA A 395 32.28 -14.34 -5.47
CA ALA A 395 31.44 -13.26 -5.99
C ALA A 395 31.28 -13.34 -7.51
N ASP A 396 32.34 -13.69 -8.23
CA ASP A 396 32.33 -13.85 -9.68
C ASP A 396 31.56 -15.10 -10.15
N SER A 397 31.56 -16.17 -9.34
CA SER A 397 31.09 -17.51 -9.75
C SER A 397 29.76 -17.95 -9.13
N CYS A 398 29.19 -17.19 -8.19
CA CYS A 398 27.91 -17.54 -7.58
C CYS A 398 26.76 -17.20 -8.55
N PRO A 399 25.98 -18.19 -9.05
CA PRO A 399 24.73 -17.90 -9.74
C PRO A 399 23.78 -17.27 -8.74
N GLU A 400 23.18 -16.14 -9.12
CA GLU A 400 22.30 -15.35 -8.25
C GLU A 400 21.22 -16.25 -7.61
N PRO A 401 21.20 -16.42 -6.27
CA PRO A 401 20.03 -16.95 -5.59
C PRO A 401 19.07 -15.79 -5.39
N VAL A 402 17.84 -15.94 -5.89
CA VAL A 402 16.69 -15.03 -5.69
C VAL A 402 16.76 -14.40 -4.30
N ALA A 403 17.12 -13.11 -4.23
CA ALA A 403 17.23 -12.41 -2.98
C ALA A 403 15.82 -12.32 -2.33
N PRO A 404 15.66 -12.63 -1.03
CA PRO A 404 14.54 -12.09 -0.29
C PRO A 404 14.75 -10.58 -0.23
N GLY A 405 13.76 -9.84 -0.73
CA GLY A 405 13.86 -8.43 -1.05
C GLY A 405 14.65 -7.61 -0.03
N ARG A 406 15.63 -6.86 -0.51
CA ARG A 406 16.15 -5.72 0.22
C ARG A 406 15.52 -4.47 -0.35
N ASN A 407 15.01 -3.67 0.56
CA ASN A 407 14.42 -2.36 0.36
C ASN A 407 15.18 -1.51 -0.67
N CYS A 408 14.51 -1.18 -1.77
CA CYS A 408 14.70 0.10 -2.43
C CYS A 408 14.30 1.18 -1.42
N ARG A 409 15.29 1.79 -0.76
CA ARG A 409 15.06 3.01 0.00
C ARG A 409 14.49 4.06 -0.93
N GLY A 410 13.26 4.48 -0.64
CA GLY A 410 12.77 5.84 -0.80
C GLY A 410 12.86 6.44 -2.19
N TRP A 411 11.70 6.60 -2.82
CA TRP A 411 11.47 7.70 -3.74
C TRP A 411 11.86 9.03 -3.07
N GLY A 412 13.03 9.55 -3.42
CA GLY A 412 13.43 10.93 -3.21
C GLY A 412 13.69 11.53 -4.59
N ILE A 413 12.70 12.22 -5.14
CA ILE A 413 12.88 13.03 -6.35
C ILE A 413 13.38 14.41 -5.92
N SER A 414 14.53 14.75 -6.51
CA SER A 414 15.08 16.06 -6.86
C SER A 414 14.98 17.23 -5.88
N GLU A 415 16.16 17.69 -5.44
CA GLU A 415 16.50 19.11 -5.53
C GLU A 415 17.68 19.28 -6.49
N GLY A 416 17.53 20.19 -7.44
CA GLY A 416 18.54 20.54 -8.43
C GLY A 416 19.54 21.56 -7.89
N GLY A 417 20.80 21.40 -8.29
CA GLY A 417 21.87 22.37 -8.14
C GLY A 417 22.97 22.03 -9.14
N GLY A 418 23.25 22.94 -10.07
CA GLY A 418 24.05 22.71 -11.27
C GLY A 418 25.56 22.49 -11.05
N GLY A 419 26.19 21.90 -12.07
CA GLY A 419 27.63 21.78 -12.23
C GLY A 419 27.96 20.77 -13.32
N GLY A 420 28.48 21.26 -14.45
CA GLY A 420 28.75 20.46 -15.65
C GLY A 420 29.94 19.50 -15.52
N GLY A 421 30.03 18.58 -16.49
CA GLY A 421 31.21 17.72 -16.70
C GLY A 421 30.80 16.35 -17.24
N GLY A 422 31.20 16.05 -18.47
CA GLY A 422 30.89 14.80 -19.17
C GLY A 422 31.61 13.57 -18.62
N GLY A 423 31.14 12.39 -19.05
CA GLY A 423 31.77 11.09 -18.80
C GLY A 423 30.72 9.98 -18.89
N GLY A 424 30.90 9.07 -19.85
CA GLY A 424 29.89 8.07 -20.20
C GLY A 424 29.78 6.87 -19.27
N SER A 425 28.71 6.10 -19.52
CA SER A 425 28.61 4.64 -19.41
C SER A 425 29.00 3.97 -18.10
N SER A 426 28.03 3.38 -17.38
CA SER A 426 28.09 1.98 -16.87
C SER A 426 27.12 1.61 -15.71
N ASP A 427 25.97 2.26 -15.51
CA ASP A 427 25.06 1.84 -14.42
C ASP A 427 23.96 0.87 -14.87
N LEU A 428 24.38 -0.33 -15.29
CA LEU A 428 23.56 -1.55 -15.23
C LEU A 428 24.49 -2.72 -14.89
N ILE A 429 25.00 -2.75 -13.65
CA ILE A 429 25.65 -3.93 -13.07
C ILE A 429 24.62 -4.58 -12.12
N PRO A 430 24.15 -5.81 -12.40
CA PRO A 430 23.36 -6.58 -11.44
C PRO A 430 24.18 -6.78 -10.16
N LEU A 431 23.56 -6.53 -9.02
CA LEU A 431 24.13 -6.58 -7.66
C LEU A 431 25.01 -7.82 -7.41
N LEU A 432 26.32 -7.69 -7.66
CA LEU A 432 27.31 -8.59 -7.09
C LEU A 432 27.31 -8.40 -5.56
N LEU A 433 27.24 -9.49 -4.79
CA LEU A 433 27.47 -9.43 -3.35
C LEU A 433 28.85 -8.82 -3.10
N ALA A 434 28.91 -7.74 -2.32
CA ALA A 434 30.19 -7.14 -1.93
C ALA A 434 31.08 -8.18 -1.22
N ALA A 435 32.41 -8.10 -1.40
CA ALA A 435 33.37 -9.07 -0.85
C ALA A 435 33.19 -9.31 0.66
N GLY A 436 32.83 -8.26 1.42
CA GLY A 436 32.53 -8.36 2.86
C GLY A 436 31.24 -9.12 3.20
N GLU A 437 30.27 -9.23 2.29
CA GLU A 437 29.13 -10.14 2.47
C GLU A 437 29.53 -11.59 2.22
N MET A 438 30.42 -11.85 1.26
CA MET A 438 30.90 -13.19 0.92
C MET A 438 31.70 -13.82 2.05
N GLU A 439 32.58 -13.05 2.69
CA GLU A 439 33.37 -13.49 3.84
C GLU A 439 32.49 -14.02 4.98
N LYS A 440 31.35 -13.36 5.25
CA LYS A 440 30.38 -13.81 6.26
C LYS A 440 29.81 -15.19 5.94
N HIS A 441 29.59 -15.51 4.67
CA HIS A 441 29.11 -16.83 4.27
C HIS A 441 30.20 -17.90 4.42
N VAL A 442 31.46 -17.57 4.07
CA VAL A 442 32.60 -18.47 4.28
C VAL A 442 32.81 -18.79 5.76
N ARG A 443 32.70 -17.77 6.64
CA ARG A 443 32.75 -17.98 8.10
C ARG A 443 31.60 -18.85 8.61
N LEU A 444 30.39 -18.70 8.07
CA LEU A 444 29.25 -19.57 8.41
C LEU A 444 29.47 -21.02 7.98
N PHE A 445 30.13 -21.28 6.85
CA PHE A 445 30.52 -22.64 6.47
C PHE A 445 31.45 -23.27 7.51
N ALA A 446 32.44 -22.52 7.99
CA ALA A 446 33.37 -23.01 9.02
C ALA A 446 32.69 -23.19 10.39
N GLU A 447 31.70 -22.37 10.72
CA GLU A 447 30.90 -22.51 11.96
C GLU A 447 30.04 -23.79 11.93
N LEU A 448 29.40 -24.09 10.80
CA LEU A 448 28.47 -25.23 10.67
C LEU A 448 29.14 -26.55 10.34
N LEU A 449 30.24 -26.51 9.59
CA LEU A 449 30.96 -27.66 9.09
C LEU A 449 32.47 -27.45 9.32
N PRO A 450 32.93 -27.42 10.58
CA PRO A 450 34.35 -27.21 10.91
C PRO A 450 35.23 -28.34 10.38
N ASP A 451 34.62 -29.50 10.14
CA ASP A 451 35.24 -30.67 9.57
C ASP A 451 35.43 -30.54 8.05
N TRP A 452 34.69 -29.67 7.35
CA TRP A 452 34.79 -29.47 5.90
C TRP A 452 35.53 -28.20 5.51
N VAL A 453 35.28 -27.08 6.20
CA VAL A 453 35.90 -25.77 5.97
C VAL A 453 36.61 -25.31 7.24
N GLY A 454 37.91 -25.06 7.14
CA GLY A 454 38.73 -24.49 8.21
C GLY A 454 39.15 -23.06 7.88
N VAL A 455 38.98 -22.12 8.81
CA VAL A 455 39.48 -20.74 8.67
C VAL A 455 40.66 -20.56 9.61
N HIS A 456 41.80 -20.15 9.06
CA HIS A 456 43.07 -19.97 9.78
C HIS A 456 43.58 -18.55 9.57
N ALA A 457 43.67 -17.77 10.65
CA ALA A 457 44.31 -16.46 10.62
C ALA A 457 45.82 -16.61 10.85
N LEU A 458 46.63 -16.11 9.93
CA LEU A 458 48.09 -16.11 9.98
C LEU A 458 48.59 -14.67 9.85
N ARG A 459 49.04 -14.09 10.97
CA ARG A 459 49.50 -12.68 11.07
C ARG A 459 48.41 -11.70 10.61
N THR A 460 48.55 -11.12 9.42
CA THR A 460 47.60 -10.16 8.82
C THR A 460 46.57 -10.82 7.91
N ASP A 461 46.82 -12.05 7.48
CA ASP A 461 46.07 -12.67 6.38
C ASP A 461 45.24 -13.84 6.89
N THR A 462 44.02 -13.97 6.37
CA THR A 462 43.13 -15.09 6.70
C THR A 462 43.12 -16.08 5.54
N TYR A 463 43.42 -17.35 5.82
CA TYR A 463 43.37 -18.45 4.86
C TYR A 463 42.21 -19.40 5.16
N VAL A 464 41.67 -20.00 4.11
CA VAL A 464 40.58 -20.96 4.18
C VAL A 464 41.04 -22.28 3.58
N LYS A 465 40.94 -23.36 4.35
CA LYS A 465 41.23 -24.72 3.94
C LYS A 465 39.92 -25.46 3.66
N LEU A 466 39.86 -26.22 2.58
CA LEU A 466 38.71 -27.04 2.21
C LEU A 466 39.11 -28.50 2.05
N ASP A 467 38.34 -29.40 2.65
CA ASP A 467 38.45 -30.84 2.38
C ASP A 467 37.69 -31.20 1.08
N LYS A 468 38.44 -31.60 0.05
CA LYS A 468 37.91 -31.90 -1.30
C LYS A 468 37.29 -33.29 -1.38
N GLU A 469 37.65 -34.20 -0.48
CA GLU A 469 37.25 -35.61 -0.54
C GLU A 469 35.87 -35.86 0.10
N LYS A 470 35.40 -34.90 0.89
CA LYS A 470 34.06 -34.98 1.50
C LYS A 470 32.94 -35.00 0.47
N ASP A 471 31.95 -35.83 0.78
CA ASP A 471 30.73 -35.95 -0.01
C ASP A 471 29.91 -34.64 0.07
N LEU A 472 29.74 -34.01 -1.09
CA LEU A 472 28.97 -32.78 -1.24
C LEU A 472 27.48 -33.01 -0.96
N GLY A 473 26.96 -34.22 -1.16
CA GLY A 473 25.59 -34.60 -0.82
C GLY A 473 25.33 -34.46 0.67
N LEU A 474 26.17 -35.08 1.50
CA LEU A 474 26.10 -35.00 2.96
C LEU A 474 26.29 -33.56 3.48
N VAL A 475 27.24 -32.82 2.90
CA VAL A 475 27.44 -31.39 3.19
C VAL A 475 26.18 -30.59 2.90
N THR A 476 25.59 -30.77 1.72
CA THR A 476 24.37 -30.07 1.29
C THR A 476 23.18 -30.42 2.18
N GLU A 477 23.04 -31.67 2.61
CA GLU A 477 21.99 -32.10 3.54
C GLU A 477 22.12 -31.44 4.91
N ARG A 478 23.32 -31.41 5.49
CA ARG A 478 23.59 -30.72 6.76
C ARG A 478 23.31 -29.21 6.67
N LEU A 479 23.70 -28.56 5.57
CA LEU A 479 23.41 -27.15 5.33
C LEU A 479 21.91 -26.90 5.16
N ASN A 480 21.19 -27.77 4.43
CA ASN A 480 19.74 -27.70 4.30
C ASN A 480 19.03 -27.90 5.64
N LYS A 481 19.54 -28.79 6.49
CA LYS A 481 19.03 -28.98 7.86
C LYS A 481 19.23 -27.72 8.70
N ALA A 482 20.44 -27.14 8.70
CA ALA A 482 20.73 -25.90 9.41
C ALA A 482 19.87 -24.72 8.90
N ALA A 483 19.65 -24.61 7.58
CA ALA A 483 18.77 -23.61 7.00
C ALA A 483 17.30 -23.81 7.42
N LYS A 484 16.82 -25.06 7.50
CA LYS A 484 15.46 -25.38 7.98
C LYS A 484 15.30 -25.10 9.46
N GLU A 485 16.29 -25.41 10.29
CA GLU A 485 16.27 -25.14 11.74
C GLU A 485 16.30 -23.65 12.02
N ALA A 486 17.17 -22.90 11.35
CA ALA A 486 17.17 -21.45 11.42
C ALA A 486 15.87 -20.84 10.90
N GLY A 487 15.19 -21.49 9.95
CA GLY A 487 13.85 -21.12 9.46
C GLY A 487 12.68 -21.49 10.39
N ALA A 488 12.91 -22.35 11.40
CA ALA A 488 11.89 -22.84 12.31
C ALA A 488 12.00 -22.25 13.73
N LEU A 489 13.18 -21.77 14.10
CA LEU A 489 13.43 -20.88 15.24
C LEU A 489 12.92 -19.47 14.92
#